data_AF-A0A2S5N478-F1
#
_entry.id   AF-A0A2S5N478-F1
#
_cell.length_a   1.000
_cell.length_b   1.000
_cell.length_c   1.000
_cell.angle_alpha   90.00
_cell.angle_beta   90.00
_cell.angle_gamma   90.00
#
_symmetry.space_group_name_H-M   'P 1'
#
loop_
_entity.id
_entity.type
_entity.pdbx_description
1 polymer ?
#
loop_
_entity_poly.entity_id
_entity_poly.type
_entity_poly.pdbx_seq_one_letter_code
_entity_poly.pdbx_strand_id
1 'polypeptide(L)'
;MVKDTTKGAAVAADNLLFDDCSDAIEDGVRVRVRSFIETMLEEELEAALSRPRYGRRKAQGDDETAVSLGGHRHGRERTLTGMFGKTEISVPRARIVGEDGKTREWKSASLRAISAAQRPPTR
;
A
#
# COMPACT_ATOMS: atom_id res chain seq x y z
N MET A 1 46.95 29.65 -22.61
CA MET A 1 45.77 29.63 -21.70
C MET A 1 45.09 28.28 -21.88
N VAL A 2 45.56 27.27 -21.15
CA VAL A 2 44.98 25.93 -21.17
C VAL A 2 43.73 26.00 -20.31
N LYS A 3 42.55 25.81 -20.90
CA LYS A 3 41.30 25.78 -20.15
C LYS A 3 41.26 24.43 -19.41
N ASP A 4 41.07 24.47 -18.10
CA ASP A 4 41.02 23.29 -17.23
C ASP A 4 39.77 22.45 -17.52
N THR A 5 39.82 21.64 -18.59
CA THR A 5 38.76 20.68 -18.98
C THR A 5 38.54 19.60 -17.91
N THR A 6 39.56 19.32 -17.10
CA THR A 6 39.52 18.32 -16.03
C THR A 6 38.43 18.60 -14.97
N LYS A 7 38.11 19.87 -14.70
CA LYS A 7 37.06 20.23 -13.75
C LYS A 7 35.65 19.92 -14.28
N GLY A 8 35.43 20.06 -15.59
CA GLY A 8 34.14 19.73 -16.22
C GLY A 8 33.86 18.23 -16.25
N ALA A 9 34.90 17.41 -16.48
CA ALA A 9 34.78 15.95 -16.49
C ALA A 9 34.50 15.38 -15.08
N ALA A 10 35.10 15.96 -14.03
CA ALA A 10 34.86 15.54 -12.65
C ALA A 10 33.42 15.83 -12.18
N VAL A 11 32.87 17.01 -12.50
CA VAL A 11 31.48 17.37 -12.14
C VAL A 11 30.45 16.51 -12.90
N ALA A 12 30.72 16.16 -14.15
CA ALA A 12 29.86 15.25 -14.91
C ALA A 12 29.89 13.80 -14.36
N ALA A 13 31.06 13.34 -13.91
CA ALA A 13 31.20 12.03 -13.27
C ALA A 13 30.55 11.98 -11.88
N ASP A 14 30.63 13.05 -11.09
CA ASP A 14 29.94 13.16 -9.80
C ASP A 14 28.41 13.13 -9.98
N ASN A 15 27.86 13.87 -10.94
CA ASN A 15 26.41 13.84 -11.20
C ASN A 15 25.92 12.43 -11.57
N LEU A 16 26.65 11.71 -12.43
CA LEU A 16 26.30 10.33 -12.79
C LEU A 16 26.44 9.34 -11.62
N LEU A 17 27.34 9.60 -10.67
CA LEU A 17 27.54 8.74 -9.50
C LEU A 17 26.46 8.93 -8.43
N PHE A 18 25.98 10.16 -8.24
CA PHE A 18 25.03 10.50 -7.18
C PHE A 18 23.56 10.50 -7.63
N ASP A 19 23.27 10.68 -8.93
CA ASP A 19 21.90 10.56 -9.47
C ASP A 19 21.38 9.12 -9.29
N ASP A 20 22.18 8.12 -9.67
CA ASP A 20 21.81 6.70 -9.54
C ASP A 20 21.63 6.25 -8.08
N CYS A 21 22.41 6.83 -7.16
CA CYS A 21 22.30 6.54 -5.72
C CYS A 21 21.01 7.12 -5.13
N SER A 22 20.62 8.32 -5.57
CA SER A 22 19.37 8.97 -5.15
C SER A 22 18.16 8.17 -5.63
N ASP A 23 18.16 7.72 -6.90
CA ASP A 23 17.13 6.85 -7.45
C ASP A 23 17.02 5.51 -6.70
N ALA A 24 18.17 4.88 -6.38
CA ALA A 24 18.19 3.64 -5.61
C ALA A 24 17.61 3.81 -4.18
N ILE A 25 17.88 4.94 -3.53
CA ILE A 25 17.31 5.28 -2.22
C ILE A 25 15.81 5.54 -2.35
N GLU A 26 15.40 6.35 -3.33
CA GLU A 26 13.99 6.64 -3.58
C GLU A 26 13.18 5.37 -3.85
N ASP A 27 13.70 4.47 -4.68
CA ASP A 27 13.08 3.18 -4.96
C ASP A 27 12.99 2.31 -3.70
N GLY A 28 14.06 2.25 -2.90
CA GLY A 28 14.04 1.57 -1.61
C GLY A 28 12.97 2.12 -0.66
N VAL A 29 12.81 3.45 -0.59
CA VAL A 29 11.76 4.12 0.18
C VAL A 29 10.38 3.79 -0.38
N ARG A 30 10.17 3.86 -1.70
CA ARG A 30 8.88 3.53 -2.35
C ARG A 30 8.48 2.09 -2.10
N VAL A 31 9.41 1.14 -2.16
CA VAL A 31 9.17 -0.27 -1.82
C VAL A 31 8.78 -0.41 -0.34
N ARG A 32 9.53 0.22 0.57
CA ARG A 32 9.23 0.15 2.01
C ARG A 32 7.85 0.74 2.34
N VAL A 33 7.51 1.87 1.74
CA VAL A 33 6.21 2.54 1.90
C VAL A 33 5.08 1.67 1.33
N ARG A 34 5.26 1.10 0.13
CA ARG A 34 4.31 0.16 -0.47
C ARG A 34 4.02 -0.99 0.50
N SER A 35 5.05 -1.71 0.93
CA SER A 35 4.90 -2.86 1.82
C SER A 35 4.27 -2.48 3.15
N PHE A 36 4.62 -1.32 3.72
CA PHE A 36 4.02 -0.83 4.96
C PHE A 36 2.52 -0.57 4.79
N ILE A 37 2.13 0.13 3.72
CA ILE A 37 0.71 0.42 3.46
C ILE A 37 -0.05 -0.88 3.22
N GLU A 38 0.43 -1.75 2.35
CA GLU A 38 -0.22 -3.04 2.05
C GLU A 38 -0.42 -3.89 3.30
N THR A 39 0.62 -4.00 4.15
CA THR A 39 0.53 -4.71 5.44
C THR A 39 -0.54 -4.10 6.35
N MET A 40 -0.57 -2.79 6.48
CA MET A 40 -1.58 -2.09 7.28
C MET A 40 -3.01 -2.34 6.74
N LEU A 41 -3.18 -2.43 5.42
CA LEU A 41 -4.49 -2.72 4.81
C LEU A 41 -4.93 -4.16 5.05
N GLU A 42 -4.00 -5.11 4.99
CA GLU A 42 -4.26 -6.50 5.33
C GLU A 42 -4.69 -6.62 6.79
N GLU A 43 -3.98 -5.97 7.71
CA GLU A 43 -4.30 -5.98 9.15
C GLU A 43 -5.65 -5.33 9.45
N GLU A 44 -5.97 -4.21 8.79
CA GLU A 44 -7.28 -3.57 8.92
C GLU A 44 -8.41 -4.49 8.41
N LEU A 45 -8.19 -5.18 7.28
CA LEU A 45 -9.15 -6.13 6.75
C LEU A 45 -9.31 -7.35 7.66
N GLU A 46 -8.21 -7.87 8.18
CA GLU A 46 -8.16 -8.99 9.10
C GLU A 46 -8.99 -8.72 10.37
N ALA A 47 -8.80 -7.53 10.96
CA ALA A 47 -9.60 -7.05 12.07
C ALA A 47 -11.10 -6.97 11.72
N ALA A 48 -11.43 -6.46 10.53
CA ALA A 48 -12.82 -6.36 10.07
C ALA A 48 -13.46 -7.74 9.80
N LEU A 49 -12.66 -8.76 9.48
CA LEU A 49 -13.12 -10.14 9.29
C LEU A 49 -13.17 -10.95 10.59
N SER A 50 -12.70 -10.40 11.71
CA SER A 50 -12.61 -11.09 13.02
C SER A 50 -11.80 -12.41 13.00
N ARG A 51 -10.82 -12.53 12.08
CA ARG A 51 -10.06 -13.78 11.88
C ARG A 51 -8.55 -13.51 11.94
N PRO A 52 -7.78 -14.18 12.80
CA PRO A 52 -6.32 -14.01 12.81
C PRO A 52 -5.63 -14.62 11.57
N ARG A 53 -4.46 -14.07 11.20
CA ARG A 53 -3.65 -14.27 9.96
C ARG A 53 -3.33 -15.73 9.60
N TYR A 54 -3.51 -16.68 10.54
CA TYR A 54 -3.48 -18.14 10.31
C TYR A 54 -4.51 -18.94 11.13
N GLY A 55 -5.60 -18.33 11.61
CA GLY A 55 -6.62 -19.03 12.39
C GLY A 55 -7.60 -19.81 11.52
N ARG A 56 -7.60 -21.15 11.63
CA ARG A 56 -8.79 -21.95 11.28
C ARG A 56 -9.77 -21.82 12.45
N ARG A 57 -11.01 -21.42 12.17
CA ARG A 57 -12.09 -21.39 13.16
C ARG A 57 -12.17 -22.78 13.83
N LYS A 58 -12.13 -22.87 15.17
CA LYS A 58 -12.66 -24.06 15.83
C LYS A 58 -14.16 -24.04 15.58
N ALA A 59 -14.66 -25.03 14.85
CA ALA A 59 -16.09 -25.23 14.69
C ALA A 59 -16.68 -25.44 16.08
N GLN A 60 -17.42 -24.45 16.57
CA GLN A 60 -18.23 -24.60 17.76
C GLN A 60 -19.66 -24.24 17.39
N GLY A 61 -20.50 -25.28 17.38
CA GLY A 61 -21.95 -25.19 17.31
C GLY A 61 -22.50 -25.10 15.90
N ASP A 62 -23.43 -26.00 15.61
CA ASP A 62 -24.24 -26.02 14.41
C ASP A 62 -24.98 -24.67 14.24
N ASP A 63 -24.45 -23.82 13.37
CA ASP A 63 -25.25 -22.84 12.67
C ASP A 63 -24.82 -22.85 11.21
N GLU A 64 -25.81 -22.95 10.35
CA GLU A 64 -25.73 -23.08 8.90
C GLU A 64 -25.30 -21.76 8.23
N THR A 65 -24.34 -21.06 8.84
CA THR A 65 -23.71 -19.83 8.37
C THR A 65 -22.18 -19.95 8.36
N ALA A 66 -21.68 -21.18 8.28
CA ALA A 66 -20.33 -21.48 7.81
C ALA A 66 -20.20 -21.20 6.31
N VAL A 67 -20.61 -20.01 5.88
CA VAL A 67 -20.31 -19.53 4.56
C VAL A 67 -18.79 -19.46 4.51
N SER A 68 -18.22 -20.32 3.69
CA SER A 68 -16.84 -20.23 3.22
C SER A 68 -16.67 -18.89 2.49
N LEU A 69 -16.62 -17.78 3.24
CA LEU A 69 -16.51 -16.44 2.67
C LEU A 69 -15.05 -16.10 2.49
N GLY A 70 -14.53 -16.67 1.41
CA GLY A 70 -13.64 -15.98 0.49
C GLY A 70 -12.25 -15.70 1.02
N GLY A 71 -11.31 -16.60 0.70
CA GLY A 71 -9.91 -16.23 0.60
C GLY A 71 -9.74 -14.94 -0.22
N HIS A 72 -8.74 -14.14 0.17
CA HIS A 72 -8.30 -12.93 -0.51
C HIS A 72 -8.38 -13.12 -2.04
N ARG A 73 -9.40 -12.56 -2.68
CA ARG A 73 -9.43 -12.50 -4.14
C ARG A 73 -8.62 -11.29 -4.53
N HIS A 74 -7.78 -11.44 -5.56
CA HIS A 74 -6.89 -10.40 -6.07
C HIS A 74 -7.53 -9.03 -5.94
N GLY A 75 -6.90 -8.20 -5.12
CA GLY A 75 -7.32 -6.84 -4.86
C GLY A 75 -7.34 -5.98 -6.12
N ARG A 76 -7.48 -4.67 -5.94
CA ARG A 76 -7.24 -3.72 -7.04
C ARG A 76 -5.89 -3.04 -6.83
N GLU A 77 -5.16 -2.82 -7.90
CA GLU A 77 -4.03 -1.90 -7.87
C GLU A 77 -4.53 -0.47 -7.77
N ARG A 78 -3.81 0.36 -7.01
CA ARG A 78 -4.10 1.78 -6.86
C ARG A 78 -2.80 2.56 -6.77
N THR A 79 -2.68 3.62 -7.57
CA THR A 79 -1.60 4.58 -7.43
C THR A 79 -1.92 5.56 -6.30
N LEU A 80 -1.02 5.67 -5.32
CA LEU A 80 -0.98 6.73 -4.33
C LEU A 80 0.11 7.73 -4.72
N THR A 81 -0.17 9.01 -4.55
CA THR A 81 0.84 10.08 -4.71
C THR A 81 1.12 10.67 -3.35
N GLY A 82 2.37 10.68 -2.92
CA GLY A 82 2.78 11.28 -1.65
C GLY A 82 4.10 12.02 -1.79
N MET A 83 4.71 12.37 -0.65
CA MET A 83 6.06 12.94 -0.60
C MET A 83 7.12 12.00 -1.19
N PHE A 84 6.88 10.69 -1.12
CA PHE A 84 7.71 9.62 -1.71
C PHE A 84 7.48 9.43 -3.22
N GLY A 85 6.73 10.33 -3.85
CA GLY A 85 6.35 10.23 -5.26
C GLY A 85 5.12 9.34 -5.50
N LYS A 86 5.01 8.84 -6.73
CA LYS A 86 3.93 7.91 -7.11
C LYS A 86 4.31 6.50 -6.69
N THR A 87 3.39 5.80 -6.04
CA THR A 87 3.58 4.41 -5.65
C THR A 87 2.30 3.65 -5.89
N GLU A 88 2.40 2.60 -6.70
CA GLU A 88 1.35 1.60 -6.85
C GLU A 88 1.30 0.69 -5.64
N ILE A 89 0.09 0.40 -5.16
CA ILE A 89 -0.16 -0.52 -4.04
C ILE A 89 -1.28 -1.50 -4.42
N SER A 90 -1.22 -2.71 -3.89
CA SER A 90 -2.31 -3.67 -3.95
C SER A 90 -3.30 -3.43 -2.81
N VAL A 91 -4.55 -3.13 -3.16
CA VAL A 91 -5.63 -2.89 -2.19
C VAL A 91 -6.46 -4.16 -2.06
N PRO A 92 -6.48 -4.83 -0.89
CA PRO A 92 -7.24 -6.06 -0.73
C PRO A 92 -8.74 -5.79 -0.87
N ARG A 93 -9.45 -6.78 -1.44
CA ARG A 93 -10.89 -6.72 -1.66
C ARG A 93 -11.58 -7.85 -0.91
N ALA A 94 -12.56 -7.49 -0.10
CA ALA A 94 -13.36 -8.46 0.64
C ALA A 94 -14.79 -7.95 0.85
N ARG A 95 -15.64 -8.89 1.25
CA ARG A 95 -17.02 -8.62 1.67
C ARG A 95 -17.13 -8.95 3.16
N ILE A 96 -17.73 -8.03 3.91
CA ILE A 96 -17.97 -8.16 5.35
C ILE A 96 -19.47 -8.17 5.61
N VAL A 97 -19.90 -8.91 6.63
CA VAL A 97 -21.30 -8.92 7.09
C VAL A 97 -21.47 -7.75 8.07
N GLY A 98 -22.43 -6.88 7.79
CA GLY A 98 -22.82 -5.78 8.69
C GLY A 98 -23.67 -6.28 9.84
N GLU A 99 -23.89 -5.41 10.84
CA GLU A 99 -24.78 -5.68 11.98
C GLU A 99 -26.23 -5.97 11.55
N ASP A 100 -26.62 -5.49 10.37
CA ASP A 100 -27.92 -5.73 9.74
C ASP A 100 -28.01 -7.09 9.02
N GLY A 101 -26.98 -7.94 9.15
CA GLY A 101 -26.86 -9.23 8.47
C GLY A 101 -26.58 -9.12 6.97
N LYS A 102 -26.51 -7.90 6.41
CA LYS A 102 -26.26 -7.71 4.97
C LYS A 102 -24.77 -7.72 4.70
N THR A 103 -24.42 -8.27 3.54
CA THR A 103 -23.03 -8.25 3.08
C THR A 103 -22.72 -6.95 2.34
N ARG A 104 -21.65 -6.26 2.74
CA ARG A 104 -21.13 -5.06 2.08
C ARG A 104 -19.67 -5.22 1.70
N GLU A 105 -19.22 -4.44 0.72
CA GLU A 105 -17.80 -4.39 0.38
C GLU A 105 -17.02 -3.68 1.50
N TRP A 106 -15.90 -4.27 1.90
CA TRP A 106 -15.00 -3.67 2.88
C TRP A 106 -14.33 -2.42 2.29
N LYS A 107 -14.22 -1.39 3.12
CA LYS A 107 -13.59 -0.11 2.74
C LYS A 107 -12.61 0.31 3.84
N SER A 108 -11.33 0.32 3.51
CA SER A 108 -10.27 0.81 4.42
C SER A 108 -10.47 2.28 4.82
N ALA A 109 -10.38 2.55 6.12
CA ALA A 109 -10.28 3.87 6.73
C ALA A 109 -8.91 4.50 6.48
N SER A 110 -7.84 3.72 6.58
CA SER A 110 -6.47 4.20 6.33
C SER A 110 -6.29 4.69 4.90
N LEU A 111 -6.82 3.97 3.90
CA LEU A 111 -6.84 4.45 2.52
C LEU A 111 -7.67 5.72 2.33
N ARG A 112 -8.78 5.88 3.06
CA ARG A 112 -9.55 7.12 2.99
C ARG A 112 -8.73 8.30 3.50
N ALA A 113 -8.06 8.15 4.65
CA ALA A 113 -7.20 9.19 5.21
C ALA A 113 -6.05 9.55 4.26
N ILE A 114 -5.32 8.56 3.76
CA ILE A 114 -4.20 8.76 2.84
C ILE A 114 -4.66 9.43 1.55
N SER A 115 -5.79 9.02 0.98
CA SER A 115 -6.31 9.63 -0.25
C SER A 115 -6.99 10.99 -0.06
N ALA A 116 -7.53 11.28 1.12
CA ALA A 116 -8.07 12.59 1.45
C ALA A 116 -6.95 13.65 1.54
N ALA A 117 -5.80 13.28 2.12
CA ALA A 117 -4.62 14.14 2.17
C ALA A 117 -4.04 14.48 0.78
N GLN A 118 -4.40 13.72 -0.26
CA GLN A 118 -3.95 13.94 -1.64
C GLN A 118 -4.86 14.83 -2.45
N ARG A 119 -6.10 15.07 -1.97
CA ARG A 119 -7.04 15.93 -2.69
C ARG A 119 -6.70 17.38 -2.34
N PRO A 120 -6.46 18.27 -3.33
CA PRO A 120 -6.26 19.68 -3.04
C PRO A 120 -7.48 20.22 -2.27
N PRO A 121 -7.29 21.11 -1.28
CA PRO A 121 -8.41 21.69 -0.56
C PRO A 121 -9.31 22.40 -1.58
N THR A 122 -10.58 22.00 -1.63
CA THR A 122 -11.59 22.71 -2.43
C THR A 122 -11.74 24.10 -1.82
N ARG A 123 -11.22 25.11 -2.52
CA ARG A 123 -11.40 26.53 -2.18
C ARG A 123 -12.76 27.01 -2.65
#